data_AF-A0A015KFV8-F1
#
_entry.id   AF-A0A015KFV8-F1
#
_cell.length_a   1.000
_cell.length_b   1.000
_cell.length_c   1.000
_cell.angle_alpha   90.00
_cell.angle_beta   90.00
_cell.angle_gamma   90.00
#
_symmetry.space_group_name_H-M   'P 1'
#
loop_
_entity.id
_entity.type
_entity.pdbx_description
1 polymer ?
#
loop_
_entity_poly.entity_id
_entity_poly.type
_entity_poly.pdbx_seq_one_letter_code
_entity_poly.pdbx_strand_id
1 'polypeptide(L)'
;MAPHIIASDNSDGIFNELPQDFIISKDKSYIVFNKEIEKSSNDDRSYRIIRLSNELEALIIHDAEADKAAASLDVNIGSYHDPDNLLGLAHYCEHLLFMGTEKYPKENDYSEFLNKHNGSYNAYTYTENTNYHFEVGHEHLEPALDRFAQFFISPLFNADCTDRELKAVDSEYKGYLQNDDWRLYQLQKFNSNPEHPLSKFSVGNLETLKELPTKEGIDTRDELIKWYEKYYSANLMKLCVLGSDPLEQLTEWVVEKFSDIKNKNVAPLIPVEIPLRKDVELSKQILAKPVKDNHTLAVYIPIPSLRENYKTKAAYYAAHLIGHEGTGSICSLLKKKGIVFLKL
;
A
#
# COMPACT_ATOMS: atom_id res chain seq x y z
N MET A 1 -4.17 34.60 4.34
CA MET A 1 -3.74 35.44 3.19
C MET A 1 -4.28 34.80 1.93
N ALA A 2 -4.86 35.59 1.01
CA ALA A 2 -5.44 35.06 -0.22
C ALA A 2 -4.35 34.30 -1.02
N PRO A 3 -4.66 33.10 -1.53
CA PRO A 3 -3.67 32.34 -2.27
C PRO A 3 -3.28 33.12 -3.53
N HIS A 4 -1.99 33.23 -3.67
CA HIS A 4 -1.26 33.90 -4.71
C HIS A 4 -1.38 33.10 -6.03
N ILE A 5 -2.50 33.22 -6.76
CA ILE A 5 -2.88 32.36 -7.90
C ILE A 5 -3.01 33.16 -9.21
N ILE A 6 -2.17 32.85 -10.22
CA ILE A 6 -2.37 32.95 -11.70
C ILE A 6 -1.29 31.99 -12.29
N ALA A 7 -1.47 31.06 -13.24
CA ALA A 7 -2.24 31.04 -14.48
C ALA A 7 -2.71 29.62 -14.86
N SER A 8 -3.76 29.53 -15.68
CA SER A 8 -4.24 28.32 -16.35
C SER A 8 -3.45 27.97 -17.63
N ASP A 9 -2.23 28.49 -17.78
CA ASP A 9 -1.45 28.38 -19.01
C ASP A 9 -0.39 27.28 -18.88
N ASN A 10 -0.67 26.14 -19.51
CA ASN A 10 0.24 25.00 -19.63
C ASN A 10 1.08 25.09 -20.93
N SER A 11 1.33 26.30 -21.44
CA SER A 11 2.06 26.56 -22.70
C SER A 11 3.40 25.84 -22.82
N ASP A 12 4.06 25.57 -21.69
CA ASP A 12 5.41 25.03 -21.64
C ASP A 12 5.44 23.48 -21.61
N GLY A 13 4.28 22.83 -21.54
CA GLY A 13 4.16 21.37 -21.60
C GLY A 13 4.74 20.61 -20.39
N ILE A 14 4.99 21.29 -19.27
CA ILE A 14 5.56 20.68 -18.04
C ILE A 14 4.62 19.61 -17.46
N PHE A 15 3.30 19.79 -17.61
CA PHE A 15 2.31 18.79 -17.25
C PHE A 15 1.66 18.25 -18.52
N ASN A 16 1.62 16.93 -18.69
CA ASN A 16 1.02 16.29 -19.88
C ASN A 16 -0.45 16.69 -20.07
N GLU A 17 -1.22 16.66 -18.98
CA GLU A 17 -2.61 17.15 -18.91
C GLU A 17 -2.86 17.77 -17.54
N LEU A 18 -3.55 18.92 -17.50
CA LEU A 18 -4.00 19.54 -16.24
C LEU A 18 -5.35 18.92 -15.86
N PRO A 19 -5.45 18.14 -14.76
CA PRO A 19 -6.72 17.55 -14.35
C PRO A 19 -7.75 18.63 -14.00
N GLN A 20 -9.02 18.27 -14.13
CA GLN A 20 -10.13 19.10 -13.72
C GLN A 20 -9.92 19.60 -12.28
N ASP A 21 -10.16 20.89 -12.04
CA ASP A 21 -10.06 21.54 -10.73
C ASP A 21 -8.65 21.69 -10.15
N PHE A 22 -7.60 21.45 -10.93
CA PHE A 22 -6.23 21.78 -10.53
C PHE A 22 -5.74 23.10 -11.15
N ILE A 23 -4.84 23.78 -10.46
CA ILE A 23 -4.15 25.00 -10.93
C ILE A 23 -2.64 24.84 -10.75
N ILE A 24 -1.85 25.52 -11.58
CA ILE A 24 -0.38 25.42 -11.57
C ILE A 24 0.21 26.32 -10.47
N SER A 25 1.22 25.83 -9.75
CA SER A 25 1.99 26.62 -8.78
C SER A 25 2.78 27.74 -9.46
N LYS A 26 3.13 28.79 -8.72
CA LYS A 26 3.85 29.95 -9.27
C LYS A 26 5.20 29.61 -9.89
N ASP A 27 5.92 28.70 -9.26
CA ASP A 27 7.23 28.18 -9.67
C ASP A 27 7.12 27.00 -10.64
N LYS A 28 5.90 26.59 -10.99
CA LYS A 28 5.58 25.47 -11.91
C LYS A 28 6.12 24.11 -11.45
N SER A 29 6.48 23.96 -10.18
CA SER A 29 6.99 22.70 -9.61
C SER A 29 5.88 21.68 -9.30
N TYR A 30 4.65 22.14 -9.09
CA TYR A 30 3.48 21.27 -8.86
C TYR A 30 2.18 21.92 -9.34
N ILE A 31 1.12 21.13 -9.37
CA ILE A 31 -0.26 21.61 -9.47
C ILE A 31 -0.99 21.37 -8.15
N VAL A 32 -1.94 22.23 -7.81
CA VAL A 32 -2.72 22.15 -6.57
C VAL A 32 -4.21 22.05 -6.86
N PHE A 33 -4.91 21.20 -6.12
CA PHE A 33 -6.36 21.08 -6.19
C PHE A 33 -7.01 22.36 -5.66
N ASN A 34 -7.86 22.99 -6.47
CA ASN A 34 -8.41 24.32 -6.26
C ASN A 34 -9.89 24.32 -5.82
N LYS A 35 -10.41 23.17 -5.39
CA LYS A 35 -11.71 23.07 -4.74
C LYS A 35 -11.54 22.80 -3.26
N GLU A 36 -12.59 23.14 -2.52
CA GLU A 36 -12.69 22.80 -1.10
C GLU A 36 -12.68 21.28 -0.92
N ILE A 37 -11.85 20.79 0.00
CA ILE A 37 -11.76 19.38 0.36
C ILE A 37 -12.85 19.11 1.40
N GLU A 38 -13.78 18.20 1.06
CA GLU A 38 -14.85 17.80 1.98
C GLU A 38 -14.24 17.14 3.24
N LYS A 39 -14.59 17.70 4.41
CA LYS A 39 -14.16 17.20 5.72
C LYS A 39 -15.28 17.36 6.75
N SER A 40 -15.11 16.75 7.92
CA SER A 40 -16.03 16.93 9.04
C SER A 40 -16.03 18.38 9.53
N SER A 41 -17.17 18.88 10.00
CA SER A 41 -17.27 20.21 10.62
C SER A 41 -16.49 20.35 11.93
N ASN A 42 -16.13 19.22 12.55
CA ASN A 42 -15.34 19.16 13.78
C ASN A 42 -13.84 18.90 13.50
N ASP A 43 -13.42 18.98 12.24
CA ASP A 43 -12.03 18.76 11.85
C ASP A 43 -11.33 20.09 11.60
N ASP A 44 -10.52 20.50 12.58
CA ASP A 44 -9.81 21.78 12.57
C ASP A 44 -8.52 21.74 11.72
N ARG A 45 -8.14 20.58 11.19
CA ARG A 45 -6.92 20.42 10.36
C ARG A 45 -7.09 21.09 9.01
N SER A 46 -5.97 21.51 8.44
CA SER A 46 -5.92 22.11 7.10
C SER A 46 -5.34 21.11 6.11
N TYR A 47 -5.89 21.10 4.89
CA TYR A 47 -5.57 20.10 3.87
C TYR A 47 -5.16 20.75 2.56
N ARG A 48 -4.24 20.10 1.85
CA ARG A 48 -3.87 20.47 0.48
C ARG A 48 -3.58 19.21 -0.32
N ILE A 49 -4.16 19.12 -1.52
CA ILE A 49 -3.83 18.06 -2.48
C ILE A 49 -2.99 18.70 -3.58
N ILE A 50 -1.81 18.12 -3.84
CA ILE A 50 -0.93 18.52 -4.94
C ILE A 50 -0.61 17.33 -5.85
N ARG A 51 -0.19 17.63 -7.07
CA ARG A 51 0.50 16.68 -7.95
C ARG A 51 1.80 17.31 -8.43
N LEU A 52 2.91 16.61 -8.21
CA LEU A 52 4.24 17.04 -8.63
C LEU A 52 4.41 16.91 -10.15
N SER A 53 5.46 17.52 -10.70
CA SER A 53 5.81 17.40 -12.13
C SER A 53 6.14 15.96 -12.57
N ASN A 54 6.57 15.09 -11.63
CA ASN A 54 6.77 13.67 -11.87
C ASN A 54 5.48 12.83 -11.73
N GLU A 55 4.30 13.46 -11.65
CA GLU A 55 2.97 12.85 -11.51
C GLU A 55 2.66 12.18 -10.15
N LEU A 56 3.57 12.24 -9.18
CA LEU A 56 3.26 11.84 -7.80
C LEU A 56 2.20 12.76 -7.21
N GLU A 57 1.14 12.19 -6.66
CA GLU A 57 0.12 12.96 -5.94
C GLU A 57 0.36 12.90 -4.44
N ALA A 58 0.17 14.02 -3.76
CA ALA A 58 0.35 14.13 -2.31
C ALA A 58 -0.85 14.79 -1.63
N LEU A 59 -1.31 14.20 -0.53
CA LEU A 59 -2.18 14.82 0.46
C LEU A 59 -1.31 15.37 1.60
N ILE A 60 -1.40 16.67 1.83
CA ILE A 60 -0.66 17.38 2.87
C ILE A 60 -1.65 17.84 3.93
N ILE A 61 -1.34 17.51 5.18
CA ILE A 61 -2.20 17.74 6.34
C ILE A 61 -1.42 18.57 7.36
N HIS A 62 -1.91 19.76 7.64
CA HIS A 62 -1.41 20.57 8.74
C HIS A 62 -2.31 20.38 9.97
N ASP A 63 -1.69 19.99 11.07
CA ASP A 63 -2.32 19.86 12.38
C ASP A 63 -1.41 20.54 13.43
N ALA A 64 -1.74 21.77 13.81
CA ALA A 64 -0.90 22.60 14.69
C ALA A 64 -0.65 21.98 16.08
N GLU A 65 -1.52 21.07 16.52
CA GLU A 65 -1.45 20.44 17.86
C GLU A 65 -0.83 19.02 17.80
N ALA A 66 -0.29 18.61 16.65
CA ALA A 66 0.28 17.28 16.48
C ALA A 66 1.64 17.13 17.19
N ASP A 67 1.69 16.34 18.26
CA ASP A 67 2.94 15.96 18.95
C ASP A 67 3.85 15.04 18.10
N LYS A 68 3.25 14.29 17.18
CA LYS A 68 3.93 13.45 16.20
C LYS A 68 3.54 13.86 14.79
N ALA A 69 4.52 13.89 13.92
CA ALA A 69 4.33 13.97 12.49
C ALA A 69 4.41 12.58 11.87
N ALA A 70 3.86 12.42 10.67
CA ALA A 70 3.83 11.14 9.97
C ALA A 70 3.84 11.32 8.46
N ALA A 71 4.29 10.28 7.76
CA ALA A 71 4.08 10.17 6.33
C ALA A 71 3.78 8.72 5.93
N SER A 72 3.05 8.57 4.84
CA SER A 72 2.79 7.29 4.19
C SER A 72 2.87 7.44 2.69
N LEU A 73 3.63 6.58 2.02
CA LEU A 73 3.66 6.48 0.57
C LEU A 73 3.13 5.11 0.15
N ASP A 74 2.11 5.14 -0.69
CA ASP A 74 1.53 3.97 -1.31
C ASP A 74 2.00 3.87 -2.76
N VAL A 75 2.62 2.74 -3.11
CA VAL A 75 2.93 2.38 -4.48
C VAL A 75 1.80 1.46 -4.93
N ASN A 76 1.07 1.84 -5.98
CA ASN A 76 -0.02 1.03 -6.54
C ASN A 76 0.53 -0.16 -7.36
N ILE A 77 1.41 -0.95 -6.74
CA ILE A 77 2.00 -2.21 -7.19
C ILE A 77 2.14 -3.10 -5.96
N GLY A 78 1.57 -4.30 -6.02
CA GLY A 78 1.67 -5.33 -4.98
C GLY A 78 1.90 -6.73 -5.57
N SER A 79 1.62 -7.77 -4.78
CA SER A 79 1.98 -9.16 -5.10
C SER A 79 1.33 -9.72 -6.38
N TYR A 80 0.27 -9.10 -6.93
CA TYR A 80 -0.28 -9.49 -8.24
C TYR A 80 0.74 -9.33 -9.36
N HIS A 81 1.72 -8.44 -9.17
CA HIS A 81 2.77 -8.12 -10.13
C HIS A 81 4.05 -8.93 -9.91
N ASP A 82 4.03 -9.88 -8.97
CA ASP A 82 5.13 -10.83 -8.81
C ASP A 82 5.30 -11.65 -10.09
N PRO A 83 6.54 -11.79 -10.61
CA PRO A 83 6.84 -12.75 -11.66
C PRO A 83 6.48 -14.18 -11.22
N ASP A 84 5.99 -15.01 -12.14
CA ASP A 84 5.54 -16.37 -11.79
C ASP A 84 6.69 -17.26 -11.28
N ASN A 85 7.93 -16.94 -11.66
CA ASN A 85 9.15 -17.59 -11.19
C ASN A 85 9.76 -16.95 -9.92
N LEU A 86 9.17 -15.88 -9.39
CA LEU A 86 9.64 -15.14 -8.22
C LEU A 86 8.46 -14.74 -7.32
N LEU A 87 7.72 -15.72 -6.82
CA LEU A 87 6.56 -15.49 -5.95
C LEU A 87 7.01 -14.89 -4.61
N GLY A 88 6.43 -13.73 -4.25
CA GLY A 88 6.81 -12.92 -3.09
C GLY A 88 7.81 -11.81 -3.38
N LEU A 89 8.13 -11.52 -4.65
CA LEU A 89 9.13 -10.51 -5.01
C LEU A 89 8.77 -9.10 -4.53
N ALA A 90 7.50 -8.69 -4.62
CA ALA A 90 7.03 -7.40 -4.14
C ALA A 90 7.25 -7.26 -2.62
N HIS A 91 6.89 -8.29 -1.86
CA HIS A 91 7.10 -8.34 -0.42
C HIS A 91 8.59 -8.34 -0.06
N TYR A 92 9.40 -9.04 -0.85
CA TYR A 92 10.85 -9.01 -0.64
C TYR A 92 11.47 -7.64 -0.96
N CYS A 93 10.97 -6.95 -2.00
CA CYS A 93 11.35 -5.57 -2.32
C CYS A 93 11.00 -4.62 -1.16
N GLU A 94 9.83 -4.79 -0.54
CA GLU A 94 9.43 -4.06 0.67
C GLU A 94 10.49 -4.11 1.77
N HIS A 95 10.98 -5.30 2.13
CA HIS A 95 12.00 -5.47 3.16
C HIS A 95 13.31 -4.77 2.79
N LEU A 96 13.74 -4.90 1.52
CA LEU A 96 15.03 -4.36 1.09
C LEU A 96 15.08 -2.84 1.01
N LEU A 97 13.96 -2.13 0.85
CA LEU A 97 13.98 -0.66 0.83
C LEU A 97 14.43 -0.06 2.17
N PHE A 98 14.29 -0.80 3.27
CA PHE A 98 14.79 -0.39 4.57
C PHE A 98 16.30 -0.58 4.73
N MET A 99 16.98 -1.29 3.82
CA MET A 99 18.38 -1.73 3.97
C MET A 99 19.41 -0.77 3.39
N GLY A 100 19.15 0.53 3.50
CA GLY A 100 20.05 1.60 3.09
C GLY A 100 19.88 2.08 1.64
N THR A 101 20.24 3.34 1.44
CA THR A 101 20.10 4.09 0.18
C THR A 101 21.41 4.79 -0.14
N GLU A 102 21.58 5.34 -1.35
CA GLU A 102 22.84 6.01 -1.71
C GLU A 102 23.17 7.19 -0.77
N LYS A 103 22.17 7.99 -0.39
CA LYS A 103 22.33 9.13 0.53
C LYS A 103 22.48 8.69 2.00
N TYR A 104 21.88 7.56 2.39
CA TYR A 104 21.95 6.98 3.73
C TYR A 104 22.36 5.51 3.67
N PRO A 105 23.65 5.21 3.43
CA PRO A 105 24.09 3.85 3.08
C PRO A 105 24.16 2.87 4.24
N LYS A 106 24.08 3.36 5.49
CA LYS A 106 24.07 2.50 6.67
C LYS A 106 22.72 1.79 6.76
N GLU A 107 22.74 0.45 6.76
CA GLU A 107 21.53 -0.40 6.70
C GLU A 107 20.44 -0.02 7.71
N ASN A 108 20.82 0.35 8.93
CA ASN A 108 19.88 0.69 9.99
C ASN A 108 19.76 2.22 10.24
N ASP A 109 20.21 3.08 9.32
CA ASP A 109 20.14 4.54 9.51
C ASP A 109 18.71 5.02 9.74
N TYR A 110 17.78 4.57 8.89
CA TYR A 110 16.38 4.94 8.96
C TYR A 110 15.72 4.51 10.28
N SER A 111 15.91 3.24 10.65
CA SER A 111 15.32 2.69 11.86
C SER A 111 15.94 3.30 13.13
N GLU A 112 17.25 3.52 13.16
CA GLU A 112 17.93 4.19 14.26
C GLU A 112 17.50 5.65 14.41
N PHE A 113 17.35 6.37 13.29
CA PHE A 113 16.86 7.75 13.29
C PHE A 113 15.45 7.84 13.90
N LEU A 114 14.51 7.03 13.43
CA LEU A 114 13.14 7.08 13.95
C LEU A 114 13.08 6.70 15.44
N ASN A 115 13.73 5.61 15.84
CA ASN A 115 13.77 5.17 17.24
C ASN A 115 14.34 6.23 18.18
N LYS A 116 15.36 6.98 17.73
CA LYS A 116 15.97 8.05 18.53
C LYS A 116 15.07 9.28 18.69
N HIS A 117 14.14 9.50 17.76
CA HIS A 117 13.29 10.69 17.70
C HIS A 117 11.82 10.35 17.95
N ASN A 118 11.55 9.40 18.86
CA ASN A 118 10.21 8.99 19.28
C ASN A 118 9.30 8.53 18.12
N GLY A 119 9.91 7.95 17.09
CA GLY A 119 9.23 7.47 15.90
C GLY A 119 9.16 5.95 15.81
N SER A 120 8.35 5.50 14.87
CA SER A 120 8.25 4.11 14.45
C SER A 120 7.92 4.05 12.96
N TYR A 121 8.13 2.90 12.34
CA TYR A 121 7.82 2.69 10.93
C TYR A 121 7.29 1.29 10.71
N ASN A 122 6.59 1.12 9.61
CA ASN A 122 6.25 -0.20 9.09
C ASN A 122 5.99 -0.11 7.59
N ALA A 123 5.80 -1.27 6.98
CA ALA A 123 5.26 -1.39 5.65
C ALA A 123 4.37 -2.62 5.55
N TYR A 124 3.63 -2.72 4.45
CA TYR A 124 2.95 -3.95 4.09
C TYR A 124 2.80 -4.04 2.57
N THR A 125 2.89 -5.28 2.08
CA THR A 125 2.62 -5.62 0.69
C THR A 125 1.28 -6.34 0.62
N TYR A 126 0.32 -5.73 -0.07
CA TYR A 126 -0.97 -6.33 -0.37
C TYR A 126 -1.00 -6.83 -1.82
N THR A 127 -2.19 -7.21 -2.30
CA THR A 127 -2.36 -7.76 -3.64
C THR A 127 -2.04 -6.75 -4.74
N GLU A 128 -2.50 -5.51 -4.57
CA GLU A 128 -2.45 -4.48 -5.62
C GLU A 128 -1.51 -3.32 -5.27
N ASN A 129 -1.11 -3.17 -4.01
CA ASN A 129 -0.29 -2.07 -3.53
C ASN A 129 0.74 -2.50 -2.48
N THR A 130 1.77 -1.67 -2.32
CA THR A 130 2.77 -1.75 -1.25
C THR A 130 2.80 -0.40 -0.55
N ASN A 131 2.57 -0.39 0.75
CA ASN A 131 2.49 0.83 1.53
C ASN A 131 3.65 0.90 2.52
N TYR A 132 4.31 2.05 2.57
CA TYR A 132 5.35 2.36 3.55
C TYR A 132 4.90 3.54 4.38
N HIS A 133 5.12 3.50 5.68
CA HIS A 133 4.73 4.60 6.56
C HIS A 133 5.60 4.71 7.80
N PHE A 134 5.67 5.92 8.32
CA PHE A 134 6.32 6.20 9.59
C PHE A 134 5.60 7.30 10.36
N GLU A 135 5.89 7.33 11.66
CA GLU A 135 5.65 8.47 12.54
C GLU A 135 6.95 8.87 13.22
N VAL A 136 7.07 10.13 13.63
CA VAL A 136 8.25 10.70 14.30
C VAL A 136 7.81 11.89 15.15
N GLY A 137 8.60 12.25 16.17
CA GLY A 137 8.38 13.53 16.86
C GLY A 137 8.36 14.70 15.88
N HIS A 138 7.40 15.61 16.02
CA HIS A 138 7.05 16.59 14.99
C HIS A 138 8.25 17.46 14.52
N GLU A 139 9.17 17.81 15.42
CA GLU A 139 10.40 18.57 15.13
C GLU A 139 11.38 17.87 14.16
N HIS A 140 11.19 16.58 13.93
CA HIS A 140 12.08 15.73 13.14
C HIS A 140 11.44 15.21 11.84
N LEU A 141 10.31 15.81 11.42
CA LEU A 141 9.63 15.42 10.19
C LEU A 141 10.50 15.59 8.94
N GLU A 142 11.13 16.75 8.77
CA GLU A 142 11.90 17.06 7.56
C GLU A 142 13.05 16.05 7.32
N PRO A 143 13.92 15.74 8.32
CA PRO A 143 14.97 14.76 8.11
C PRO A 143 14.46 13.31 8.03
N ALA A 144 13.25 13.02 8.53
CA ALA A 144 12.60 11.73 8.35
C ALA A 144 12.07 11.57 6.91
N LEU A 145 11.43 12.61 6.37
CA LEU A 145 10.98 12.66 4.98
C LEU A 145 12.16 12.53 4.01
N ASP A 146 13.28 13.22 4.29
CA ASP A 146 14.46 13.17 3.43
C ASP A 146 15.00 11.73 3.30
N ARG A 147 15.08 10.98 4.40
CA ARG A 147 15.46 9.55 4.41
C ARG A 147 14.44 8.68 3.71
N PHE A 148 13.16 8.90 4.03
CA PHE A 148 12.05 8.10 3.50
C PHE A 148 11.94 8.21 1.98
N ALA A 149 12.12 9.42 1.42
CA ALA A 149 12.08 9.62 -0.02
C ALA A 149 13.17 8.81 -0.75
N GLN A 150 14.33 8.58 -0.13
CA GLN A 150 15.43 7.85 -0.78
C GLN A 150 15.09 6.39 -1.08
N PHE A 151 14.12 5.79 -0.38
CA PHE A 151 13.63 4.44 -0.68
C PHE A 151 13.11 4.34 -2.11
N PHE A 152 12.59 5.46 -2.63
CA PHE A 152 11.94 5.56 -3.94
C PHE A 152 12.83 6.22 -5.00
N ILE A 153 14.00 6.75 -4.60
CA ILE A 153 14.95 7.44 -5.48
C ILE A 153 16.14 6.53 -5.83
N SER A 154 16.87 6.06 -4.82
CA SER A 154 18.11 5.29 -5.00
C SER A 154 18.39 4.29 -3.87
N PRO A 155 17.54 3.25 -3.71
CA PRO A 155 17.84 2.12 -2.82
C PRO A 155 19.06 1.33 -3.29
N LEU A 156 19.90 0.86 -2.35
CA LEU A 156 21.15 0.17 -2.68
C LEU A 156 20.95 -1.29 -3.11
N PHE A 157 19.95 -1.95 -2.54
CA PHE A 157 19.76 -3.40 -2.65
C PHE A 157 21.09 -4.16 -2.42
N ASN A 158 21.80 -3.88 -1.32
CA ASN A 158 23.13 -4.46 -1.07
C ASN A 158 23.10 -5.99 -1.07
N ALA A 159 24.02 -6.62 -1.82
CA ALA A 159 24.08 -8.08 -1.97
C ALA A 159 24.23 -8.81 -0.61
N ASP A 160 25.03 -8.26 0.31
CA ASP A 160 25.23 -8.84 1.63
C ASP A 160 23.96 -8.83 2.50
N CYS A 161 23.05 -7.87 2.28
CA CYS A 161 21.77 -7.78 3.00
C CYS A 161 20.73 -8.72 2.39
N THR A 162 20.73 -8.89 1.06
CA THR A 162 19.72 -9.67 0.35
C THR A 162 19.54 -11.08 0.92
N ASP A 163 20.65 -11.78 1.17
CA ASP A 163 20.61 -13.13 1.73
C ASP A 163 20.12 -13.21 3.18
N ARG A 164 20.27 -12.12 3.95
CA ARG A 164 19.78 -12.03 5.33
C ARG A 164 18.28 -11.74 5.35
N GLU A 165 17.83 -10.78 4.53
CA GLU A 165 16.42 -10.42 4.46
C GLU A 165 15.56 -11.52 3.84
N LEU A 166 16.10 -12.32 2.92
CA LEU A 166 15.42 -13.55 2.46
C LEU A 166 15.12 -14.54 3.60
N LYS A 167 16.02 -14.65 4.58
CA LYS A 167 15.79 -15.49 5.77
C LYS A 167 14.73 -14.87 6.69
N ALA A 168 14.62 -13.55 6.74
CA ALA A 168 13.58 -12.85 7.49
C ALA A 168 12.20 -13.14 6.88
N VAL A 169 12.05 -12.98 5.55
CA VAL A 169 10.82 -13.34 4.81
C VAL A 169 10.44 -14.81 5.01
N ASP A 170 11.40 -15.73 4.95
CA ASP A 170 11.14 -17.15 5.20
C ASP A 170 10.73 -17.45 6.65
N SER A 171 11.31 -16.73 7.62
CA SER A 171 10.91 -16.83 9.03
C SER A 171 9.48 -16.32 9.25
N GLU A 172 9.09 -15.25 8.56
CA GLU A 172 7.73 -14.72 8.58
C GLU A 172 6.73 -15.74 8.02
N TYR A 173 7.02 -16.29 6.83
CA TYR A 173 6.24 -17.37 6.23
C TYR A 173 6.09 -18.57 7.18
N LYS A 174 7.17 -19.00 7.83
CA LYS A 174 7.13 -20.10 8.82
C LYS A 174 6.25 -19.76 10.02
N GLY A 175 6.23 -18.50 10.46
CA GLY A 175 5.30 -18.02 11.49
C GLY A 175 3.83 -18.18 11.08
N TYR A 176 3.52 -18.03 9.79
CA TYR A 176 2.16 -18.16 9.26
C TYR A 176 1.67 -19.61 9.14
N LEU A 177 2.56 -20.61 9.11
CA LEU A 177 2.18 -22.02 8.96
C LEU A 177 1.26 -22.54 10.07
N GLN A 178 1.32 -21.93 11.26
CA GLN A 178 0.49 -22.26 12.43
C GLN A 178 -0.62 -21.24 12.69
N ASN A 179 -0.78 -20.23 11.82
CA ASN A 179 -1.82 -19.22 11.94
C ASN A 179 -3.03 -19.61 11.07
N ASP A 180 -4.18 -19.87 11.70
CA ASP A 180 -5.39 -20.31 11.01
C ASP A 180 -5.92 -19.28 9.99
N ASP A 181 -5.79 -17.98 10.24
CA ASP A 181 -6.26 -16.95 9.31
C ASP A 181 -5.42 -16.95 8.03
N TRP A 182 -4.09 -17.03 8.15
CA TRP A 182 -3.19 -17.14 6.99
C TRP A 182 -3.37 -18.44 6.22
N ARG A 183 -3.56 -19.57 6.94
CA ARG A 183 -3.82 -20.87 6.31
C ARG A 183 -5.13 -20.86 5.53
N LEU A 184 -6.20 -20.31 6.11
CA LEU A 184 -7.49 -20.18 5.45
C LEU A 184 -7.44 -19.19 4.29
N TYR A 185 -6.71 -18.08 4.43
CA TYR A 185 -6.50 -17.12 3.36
C TYR A 185 -5.79 -17.77 2.16
N GLN A 186 -4.66 -18.45 2.38
CA GLN A 186 -3.96 -19.14 1.30
C GLN A 186 -4.79 -20.29 0.70
N LEU A 187 -5.62 -20.97 1.51
CA LEU A 187 -6.57 -21.96 1.01
C LEU A 187 -7.66 -21.32 0.11
N GLN A 188 -8.16 -20.13 0.44
CA GLN A 188 -9.10 -19.41 -0.43
C GLN A 188 -8.44 -19.03 -1.76
N LYS A 189 -7.20 -18.54 -1.73
CA LYS A 189 -6.40 -18.22 -2.93
C LYS A 189 -6.15 -19.45 -3.79
N PHE A 190 -5.79 -20.58 -3.19
CA PHE A 190 -5.60 -21.85 -3.90
C PHE A 190 -6.89 -22.33 -4.59
N ASN A 191 -8.06 -22.01 -4.03
CA ASN A 191 -9.36 -22.37 -4.60
C ASN A 191 -9.95 -21.30 -5.53
N SER A 192 -9.24 -20.21 -5.82
CA SER A 192 -9.65 -19.25 -6.85
C SER A 192 -9.27 -19.75 -8.24
N ASN A 193 -9.71 -19.04 -9.28
CA ASN A 193 -9.28 -19.30 -10.64
C ASN A 193 -7.73 -19.27 -10.73
N PRO A 194 -7.03 -20.33 -11.17
CA PRO A 194 -5.58 -20.36 -11.25
C PRO A 194 -4.97 -19.28 -12.14
N GLU A 195 -5.70 -18.81 -13.15
CA GLU A 195 -5.28 -17.73 -14.06
C GLU A 195 -5.41 -16.34 -13.41
N HIS A 196 -6.18 -16.23 -12.33
CA HIS A 196 -6.35 -14.97 -11.62
C HIS A 196 -5.12 -14.69 -10.73
N PRO A 197 -4.54 -13.48 -10.72
CA PRO A 197 -3.34 -13.16 -9.91
C PRO A 197 -3.45 -13.45 -8.41
N LEU A 198 -4.68 -13.42 -7.87
CA LEU A 198 -4.96 -13.85 -6.49
C LEU A 198 -4.51 -15.28 -6.18
N SER A 199 -4.42 -16.18 -7.16
CA SER A 199 -3.97 -17.56 -6.93
C SER A 199 -2.51 -17.65 -6.48
N LYS A 200 -1.68 -16.64 -6.80
CA LYS A 200 -0.25 -16.58 -6.51
C LYS A 200 0.06 -16.66 -5.03
N PHE A 201 1.17 -17.27 -4.65
CA PHE A 201 1.71 -17.18 -3.30
C PHE A 201 2.37 -15.82 -3.11
N SER A 202 1.88 -15.00 -2.17
CA SER A 202 2.24 -13.58 -2.06
C SER A 202 3.28 -13.27 -0.99
N VAL A 203 3.54 -14.21 -0.06
CA VAL A 203 4.46 -13.97 1.06
C VAL A 203 5.91 -14.15 0.60
N GLY A 204 6.17 -15.15 -0.26
CA GLY A 204 7.52 -15.58 -0.59
C GLY A 204 8.16 -16.42 0.52
N ASN A 205 9.21 -17.15 0.17
CA ASN A 205 10.05 -17.92 1.09
C ASN A 205 11.39 -18.27 0.41
N LEU A 206 12.25 -19.03 1.09
CA LEU A 206 13.53 -19.46 0.50
C LEU A 206 13.35 -20.29 -0.78
N GLU A 207 12.29 -21.09 -0.89
CA GLU A 207 12.03 -21.90 -2.08
C GLU A 207 11.77 -21.01 -3.30
N THR A 208 10.86 -20.04 -3.18
CA THR A 208 10.40 -19.21 -4.31
C THR A 208 11.32 -18.04 -4.65
N LEU A 209 12.15 -17.60 -3.70
CA LEU A 209 13.03 -16.43 -3.87
C LEU A 209 14.52 -16.78 -3.83
N LYS A 210 14.90 -18.05 -3.64
CA LYS A 210 16.30 -18.48 -3.67
C LYS A 210 16.50 -19.81 -4.36
N GLU A 211 15.88 -20.88 -3.88
CA GLU A 211 16.21 -22.24 -4.32
C GLU A 211 15.76 -22.54 -5.76
N LEU A 212 14.51 -22.23 -6.11
CA LEU A 212 14.00 -22.42 -7.47
C LEU A 212 14.68 -21.47 -8.47
N PRO A 213 14.78 -20.15 -8.20
CA PRO A 213 15.47 -19.23 -9.12
C PRO A 213 16.94 -19.62 -9.35
N THR A 214 17.67 -20.00 -8.30
CA THR A 214 19.09 -20.42 -8.44
C THR A 214 19.23 -21.64 -9.34
N LYS A 215 18.31 -22.62 -9.26
CA LYS A 215 18.33 -23.81 -10.14
C LYS A 215 18.10 -23.45 -11.61
N GLU A 216 17.38 -22.36 -11.87
CA GLU A 216 17.12 -21.83 -13.21
C GLU A 216 18.18 -20.82 -13.67
N GLY A 217 19.22 -20.56 -12.86
CA GLY A 217 20.27 -19.59 -13.16
C GLY A 217 19.83 -18.13 -13.04
N ILE A 218 18.76 -17.87 -12.27
CA ILE A 218 18.19 -16.54 -12.04
C ILE A 218 18.76 -15.96 -10.75
N ASP A 219 19.38 -14.79 -10.85
CA ASP A 219 19.72 -13.97 -9.69
C ASP A 219 18.50 -13.16 -9.26
N THR A 220 17.93 -13.51 -8.10
CA THR A 220 16.73 -12.86 -7.57
C THR A 220 16.94 -11.38 -7.26
N ARG A 221 18.16 -10.96 -6.88
CA ARG A 221 18.47 -9.56 -6.61
C ARG A 221 18.44 -8.75 -7.90
N ASP A 222 19.04 -9.26 -8.96
CA ASP A 222 19.05 -8.56 -10.26
C ASP A 222 17.64 -8.45 -10.84
N GLU A 223 16.82 -9.50 -10.72
CA GLU A 223 15.41 -9.44 -11.12
C GLU A 223 14.58 -8.49 -10.25
N LEU A 224 14.87 -8.41 -8.94
CA LEU A 224 14.25 -7.42 -8.05
C LEU A 224 14.57 -5.99 -8.48
N ILE A 225 15.83 -5.69 -8.80
CA ILE A 225 16.24 -4.36 -9.28
C ILE A 225 15.53 -4.04 -10.60
N LYS A 226 15.46 -4.98 -11.54
CA LYS A 226 14.70 -4.79 -12.80
C LYS A 226 13.21 -4.56 -12.53
N TRP A 227 12.64 -5.30 -11.58
CA TRP A 227 11.24 -5.18 -11.20
C TRP A 227 10.95 -3.81 -10.55
N TYR A 228 11.81 -3.35 -9.64
CA TYR A 228 11.74 -2.01 -9.05
C TYR A 228 11.90 -0.91 -10.11
N GLU A 229 12.90 -1.03 -11.00
CA GLU A 229 13.12 -0.09 -12.11
C GLU A 229 11.99 -0.10 -13.14
N LYS A 230 11.18 -1.17 -13.19
CA LYS A 230 9.96 -1.22 -14.01
C LYS A 230 8.76 -0.58 -13.32
N TYR A 231 8.55 -0.87 -12.03
CA TYR A 231 7.26 -0.63 -11.38
C TYR A 231 7.23 0.51 -10.36
N TYR A 232 8.35 0.83 -9.69
CA TYR A 232 8.40 1.91 -8.70
C TYR A 232 8.48 3.27 -9.39
N SER A 233 7.34 3.70 -9.93
CA SER A 233 7.19 4.90 -10.74
C SER A 233 6.35 5.95 -10.04
N ALA A 234 6.78 7.21 -10.08
CA ALA A 234 6.09 8.33 -9.43
C ALA A 234 4.59 8.43 -9.81
N ASN A 235 4.22 8.16 -11.07
CA ASN A 235 2.82 8.21 -11.52
C ASN A 235 1.90 7.12 -10.89
N LEU A 236 2.48 6.10 -10.25
CA LEU A 236 1.76 5.08 -9.50
C LEU A 236 1.80 5.31 -7.99
N MET A 237 2.40 6.42 -7.54
CA MET A 237 2.59 6.70 -6.12
C MET A 237 1.61 7.75 -5.60
N LYS A 238 1.11 7.51 -4.39
CA LYS A 238 0.33 8.47 -3.60
C LYS A 238 1.01 8.68 -2.25
N LEU A 239 1.29 9.93 -1.91
CA LEU A 239 1.91 10.32 -0.65
C LEU A 239 0.87 10.98 0.28
N CYS A 240 0.96 10.74 1.57
CA CYS A 240 0.29 11.52 2.60
C CYS A 240 1.33 12.00 3.61
N VAL A 241 1.33 13.29 3.93
CA VAL A 241 2.22 13.89 4.95
C VAL A 241 1.36 14.66 5.96
N LEU A 242 1.58 14.40 7.24
CA LEU A 242 0.96 15.10 8.35
C LEU A 242 2.04 15.70 9.25
N GLY A 243 1.89 16.97 9.62
CA GLY A 243 2.79 17.63 10.57
C GLY A 243 2.20 18.89 11.19
N SER A 244 2.90 19.40 12.21
CA SER A 244 2.58 20.68 12.86
C SER A 244 2.98 21.90 12.03
N ASP A 245 3.88 21.73 11.07
CA ASP A 245 4.36 22.81 10.20
C ASP A 245 3.25 23.35 9.29
N PRO A 246 3.29 24.64 8.91
CA PRO A 246 2.32 25.22 7.98
C PRO A 246 2.26 24.47 6.64
N LEU A 247 1.08 24.48 6.00
CA LEU A 247 0.87 23.82 4.70
C LEU A 247 1.90 24.23 3.65
N GLU A 248 2.31 25.50 3.63
CA GLU A 248 3.36 26.00 2.74
C GLU A 248 4.68 25.26 2.96
N GLN A 249 5.15 25.15 4.21
CA GLN A 249 6.40 24.49 4.55
C GLN A 249 6.36 22.99 4.23
N LEU A 250 5.26 22.32 4.58
CA LEU A 250 5.06 20.90 4.24
C LEU A 250 5.04 20.68 2.72
N THR A 251 4.44 21.61 1.96
CA THR A 251 4.44 21.57 0.50
C THR A 251 5.85 21.69 -0.06
N GLU A 252 6.65 22.63 0.44
CA GLU A 252 8.05 22.79 0.04
C GLU A 252 8.85 21.51 0.29
N TRP A 253 8.72 20.88 1.46
CA TRP A 253 9.42 19.63 1.75
C TRP A 253 8.98 18.48 0.84
N VAL A 254 7.67 18.35 0.57
CA VAL A 254 7.17 17.32 -0.35
C VAL A 254 7.74 17.52 -1.76
N VAL A 255 7.71 18.76 -2.27
CA VAL A 255 8.26 19.07 -3.59
C VAL A 255 9.75 18.79 -3.63
N GLU A 256 10.51 19.31 -2.67
CA GLU A 256 11.96 19.18 -2.63
C GLU A 256 12.41 17.72 -2.53
N LYS A 257 11.76 16.90 -1.68
CA LYS A 257 12.26 15.56 -1.35
C LYS A 257 11.76 14.48 -2.31
N PHE A 258 10.59 14.66 -2.93
CA PHE A 258 9.93 13.60 -3.72
C PHE A 258 9.91 13.88 -5.24
N SER A 259 10.34 15.05 -5.71
CA SER A 259 10.36 15.36 -7.17
C SER A 259 11.39 14.51 -7.94
N ASP A 260 12.44 14.04 -7.28
CA ASP A 260 13.49 13.21 -7.90
C ASP A 260 13.08 11.74 -8.09
N ILE A 261 11.91 11.33 -7.57
CA ILE A 261 11.36 10.00 -7.88
C ILE A 261 11.05 9.94 -9.38
N LYS A 262 11.65 8.97 -10.06
CA LYS A 262 11.51 8.84 -11.51
C LYS A 262 10.07 8.48 -11.89
N ASN A 263 9.49 9.24 -12.81
CA ASN A 263 8.31 8.82 -13.54
C ASN A 263 8.73 7.92 -14.72
N LYS A 264 8.44 6.63 -14.62
CA LYS A 264 8.69 5.60 -15.65
C LYS A 264 7.51 5.48 -16.63
N ASN A 265 6.49 6.32 -16.49
CA ASN A 265 5.26 6.33 -17.30
C ASN A 265 4.62 4.94 -17.36
N VAL A 266 4.56 4.26 -16.22
CA VAL A 266 3.95 2.93 -16.14
C VAL A 266 2.46 3.09 -16.43
N ALA A 267 1.94 2.30 -17.37
CA ALA A 267 0.53 2.36 -17.72
C ALA A 267 -0.35 2.20 -16.45
N PRO A 268 -1.45 2.96 -16.33
CA PRO A 268 -2.38 2.77 -15.22
C PRO A 268 -2.78 1.30 -15.11
N LEU A 269 -2.76 0.77 -13.88
CA LEU A 269 -3.15 -0.60 -13.65
C LEU A 269 -4.61 -0.81 -14.07
N ILE A 270 -4.81 -1.74 -14.99
CA ILE A 270 -6.13 -2.13 -15.47
C ILE A 270 -6.73 -3.12 -14.45
N PRO A 271 -8.01 -2.95 -14.06
CA PRO A 271 -8.68 -3.93 -13.22
C PRO A 271 -8.54 -5.35 -13.80
N VAL A 272 -8.32 -6.33 -12.93
CA VAL A 272 -8.24 -7.72 -13.36
C VAL A 272 -9.59 -8.15 -13.96
N GLU A 273 -9.61 -8.37 -15.28
CA GLU A 273 -10.82 -8.83 -16.00
C GLU A 273 -11.06 -10.34 -15.85
N ILE A 274 -10.03 -11.08 -15.46
CA ILE A 274 -10.13 -12.51 -15.20
C ILE A 274 -11.13 -12.70 -14.05
N PRO A 275 -12.15 -13.57 -14.18
CA PRO A 275 -13.06 -13.85 -13.08
C PRO A 275 -12.31 -14.46 -11.89
N LEU A 276 -12.63 -13.99 -10.68
CA LEU A 276 -12.09 -14.52 -9.42
C LEU A 276 -12.34 -16.03 -9.26
N ARG A 277 -13.50 -16.50 -9.73
CA ARG A 277 -13.88 -17.93 -9.76
C ARG A 277 -14.60 -18.23 -11.08
N LYS A 278 -14.30 -19.39 -11.65
CA LYS A 278 -15.06 -20.08 -12.70
C LYS A 278 -16.21 -20.87 -12.06
N ASP A 279 -17.19 -21.27 -12.86
CA ASP A 279 -18.35 -22.05 -12.39
C ASP A 279 -17.93 -23.34 -11.66
N VAL A 280 -16.85 -23.99 -12.13
CA VAL A 280 -16.30 -25.20 -11.52
C VAL A 280 -15.68 -24.97 -10.14
N GLU A 281 -15.48 -23.72 -9.72
CA GLU A 281 -15.00 -23.33 -8.39
C GLU A 281 -16.12 -22.80 -7.46
N LEU A 282 -17.34 -22.65 -7.98
CA LEU A 282 -18.52 -22.26 -7.20
C LEU A 282 -19.21 -23.48 -6.57
N SER A 283 -20.13 -23.23 -5.63
CA SER A 283 -20.94 -24.27 -4.97
C SER A 283 -20.13 -25.38 -4.30
N LYS A 284 -18.90 -25.08 -3.88
CA LYS A 284 -18.03 -26.01 -3.15
C LYS A 284 -18.21 -25.88 -1.65
N GLN A 285 -18.17 -27.02 -0.96
CA GLN A 285 -17.94 -27.08 0.47
C GLN A 285 -16.47 -27.41 0.71
N ILE A 286 -15.79 -26.53 1.45
CA ILE A 286 -14.39 -26.72 1.83
C ILE A 286 -14.36 -26.99 3.33
N LEU A 287 -13.83 -28.17 3.71
CA LEU A 287 -13.62 -28.54 5.10
C LEU A 287 -12.12 -28.36 5.40
N ALA A 288 -11.80 -27.45 6.31
CA ALA A 288 -10.43 -27.18 6.74
C ALA A 288 -10.27 -27.57 8.21
N LYS A 289 -9.18 -28.29 8.52
CA LYS A 289 -8.80 -28.60 9.90
C LYS A 289 -7.99 -27.43 10.48
N PRO A 290 -8.51 -26.70 11.48
CA PRO A 290 -7.77 -25.61 12.12
C PRO A 290 -6.65 -26.16 13.01
N VAL A 291 -5.68 -25.30 13.31
CA VAL A 291 -4.62 -25.52 14.30
C VAL A 291 -5.19 -25.33 15.69
N LYS A 292 -5.94 -24.25 15.91
CA LYS A 292 -6.64 -23.98 17.17
C LYS A 292 -7.93 -24.80 17.26
N ASP A 293 -8.37 -25.08 18.48
CA ASP A 293 -9.72 -25.61 18.72
C ASP A 293 -10.74 -24.49 18.45
N ASN A 294 -11.15 -24.37 17.19
CA ASN A 294 -12.06 -23.35 16.71
C ASN A 294 -13.06 -23.96 15.72
N HIS A 295 -14.30 -23.50 15.78
CA HIS A 295 -15.38 -23.97 14.91
C HIS A 295 -15.99 -22.75 14.20
N THR A 296 -15.60 -22.57 12.94
CA THR A 296 -16.04 -21.44 12.11
C THR A 296 -16.73 -21.94 10.85
N LEU A 297 -17.85 -21.31 10.50
CA LEU A 297 -18.48 -21.43 9.18
C LEU A 297 -18.34 -20.09 8.45
N ALA A 298 -17.74 -20.12 7.26
CA ALA A 298 -17.64 -18.95 6.39
C ALA A 298 -18.33 -19.26 5.05
N VAL A 299 -19.17 -18.33 4.60
CA VAL A 299 -19.87 -18.40 3.30
C VAL A 299 -19.33 -17.28 2.41
N TYR A 300 -18.74 -17.66 1.28
CA TYR A 300 -18.15 -16.71 0.33
C TYR A 300 -18.99 -16.64 -0.95
N ILE A 301 -19.42 -15.44 -1.29
CA ILE A 301 -20.17 -15.16 -2.51
C ILE A 301 -19.35 -14.13 -3.31
N PRO A 302 -18.76 -14.51 -4.46
CA PRO A 302 -18.06 -13.54 -5.30
C PRO A 302 -19.06 -12.55 -5.89
N ILE A 303 -18.73 -11.27 -5.84
CA ILE A 303 -19.51 -10.18 -6.45
C ILE A 303 -18.60 -9.37 -7.38
N PRO A 304 -19.15 -8.70 -8.41
CA PRO A 304 -18.37 -7.77 -9.24
C PRO A 304 -17.74 -6.66 -8.40
N SER A 305 -16.65 -6.06 -8.91
CA SER A 305 -16.06 -4.88 -8.29
C SER A 305 -17.07 -3.74 -8.21
N LEU A 306 -17.18 -3.12 -7.03
CA LEU A 306 -18.06 -1.98 -6.76
C LEU A 306 -17.29 -0.66 -6.63
N ARG A 307 -16.00 -0.64 -6.99
CA ARG A 307 -15.10 0.52 -6.82
C ARG A 307 -15.65 1.79 -7.46
N GLU A 308 -16.11 1.70 -8.72
CA GLU A 308 -16.72 2.82 -9.44
C GLU A 308 -18.05 3.29 -8.83
N ASN A 309 -18.76 2.38 -8.16
CA ASN A 309 -20.07 2.64 -7.55
C ASN A 309 -19.97 2.90 -6.05
N TYR A 310 -18.81 3.36 -5.55
CA TYR A 310 -18.54 3.51 -4.11
C TYR A 310 -19.57 4.38 -3.36
N LYS A 311 -20.22 5.33 -4.03
CA LYS A 311 -21.25 6.21 -3.44
C LYS A 311 -22.56 5.47 -3.12
N THR A 312 -22.88 4.40 -3.85
CA THR A 312 -24.14 3.65 -3.66
C THR A 312 -24.11 2.76 -2.41
N LYS A 313 -22.91 2.32 -2.00
CA LYS A 313 -22.69 1.43 -0.84
C LYS A 313 -23.55 0.15 -0.88
N ALA A 314 -23.88 -0.37 -2.07
CA ALA A 314 -24.84 -1.48 -2.24
C ALA A 314 -24.47 -2.76 -1.45
N ALA A 315 -23.22 -3.23 -1.56
CA ALA A 315 -22.77 -4.40 -0.79
C ALA A 315 -22.74 -4.14 0.72
N TYR A 316 -22.40 -2.91 1.14
CA TYR A 316 -22.43 -2.53 2.55
C TYR A 316 -23.86 -2.55 3.10
N TYR A 317 -24.83 -2.05 2.34
CA TYR A 317 -26.25 -2.13 2.72
C TYR A 317 -26.72 -3.58 2.89
N ALA A 318 -26.38 -4.47 1.94
CA ALA A 318 -26.70 -5.89 2.07
C ALA A 318 -26.01 -6.54 3.28
N ALA A 319 -24.72 -6.25 3.49
CA ALA A 319 -23.95 -6.75 4.63
C ALA A 319 -24.52 -6.25 5.96
N HIS A 320 -24.99 -5.01 6.04
CA HIS A 320 -25.65 -4.45 7.23
C HIS A 320 -26.91 -5.24 7.59
N LEU A 321 -27.74 -5.60 6.60
CA LEU A 321 -28.96 -6.38 6.84
C LEU A 321 -28.64 -7.83 7.24
N ILE A 322 -27.68 -8.46 6.58
CA ILE A 322 -27.28 -9.85 6.86
C ILE A 322 -26.60 -9.95 8.24
N GLY A 323 -25.73 -8.98 8.57
CA GLY A 323 -24.99 -8.90 9.82
C GLY A 323 -25.79 -8.30 10.98
N HIS A 324 -27.05 -7.87 10.77
CA HIS A 324 -27.86 -7.28 11.82
C HIS A 324 -28.07 -8.24 13.00
N GLU A 325 -27.90 -7.77 14.22
CA GLU A 325 -28.00 -8.60 15.44
C GLU A 325 -29.29 -8.39 16.24
N GLY A 326 -30.12 -7.42 15.85
CA GLY A 326 -31.38 -7.13 16.53
C GLY A 326 -32.46 -8.19 16.30
N THR A 327 -33.61 -7.97 16.95
CA THR A 327 -34.78 -8.86 16.87
C THR A 327 -35.21 -9.13 15.43
N GLY A 328 -35.48 -10.40 15.11
CA GLY A 328 -35.93 -10.82 13.77
C GLY A 328 -34.80 -11.11 12.77
N SER A 329 -33.53 -10.88 13.15
CA SER A 329 -32.40 -11.16 12.27
C SER A 329 -32.02 -12.64 12.17
N ILE A 330 -31.23 -12.98 11.16
CA ILE A 330 -30.63 -14.31 11.02
C ILE A 330 -29.74 -14.66 12.22
N CYS A 331 -28.96 -13.70 12.72
CA CYS A 331 -28.13 -13.88 13.91
C CYS A 331 -28.99 -14.22 15.14
N SER A 332 -30.09 -13.49 15.37
CA SER A 332 -31.03 -13.75 16.46
C SER A 332 -31.63 -15.16 16.37
N LEU A 333 -32.02 -15.60 15.17
CA LEU A 333 -32.56 -16.94 14.94
C LEU A 333 -31.52 -18.05 15.22
N LEU A 334 -30.29 -17.90 14.73
CA LEU A 334 -29.22 -18.89 14.90
C LEU A 334 -28.76 -18.98 16.36
N LYS A 335 -28.65 -17.85 17.06
CA LYS A 335 -28.38 -17.80 18.51
C LYS A 335 -29.49 -18.50 19.30
N LYS A 336 -30.77 -18.22 19.00
CA LYS A 336 -31.91 -18.87 19.67
C LYS A 336 -31.93 -20.39 19.48
N LYS A 337 -31.43 -20.89 18.35
CA LYS A 337 -31.29 -22.33 18.08
C LYS A 337 -30.03 -22.96 18.68
N GLY A 338 -29.14 -22.18 19.30
CA GLY A 338 -27.88 -22.67 19.85
C GLY A 338 -26.87 -23.15 18.80
N ILE A 339 -26.98 -22.67 17.56
CA ILE A 339 -26.14 -23.12 16.43
C ILE A 339 -24.86 -22.28 16.32
N VAL A 340 -24.93 -21.00 16.70
CA VAL A 340 -23.80 -20.07 16.64
C VAL A 340 -23.63 -19.34 17.95
N PHE A 341 -22.38 -19.08 18.33
CA PHE A 341 -22.00 -18.17 19.39
C PHE A 341 -21.09 -17.12 18.78
N LEU A 342 -21.53 -15.86 18.76
CA LEU A 342 -20.66 -14.74 18.44
C LEU A 342 -20.05 -14.28 19.75
N LYS A 343 -18.73 -14.43 19.91
CA LYS A 343 -17.99 -13.60 20.86
C LYS A 343 -17.94 -12.21 20.24
N LEU A 344 -18.54 -11.23 20.91
CA LEU A 344 -18.24 -9.82 20.68
C LEU A 344 -16.79 -9.54 21.05
#